data_AF-A0A800A928-F1
#
_entry.id   AF-A0A800A928-F1
#
_cell.length_a   1.000
_cell.length_b   1.000
_cell.length_c   1.000
_cell.angle_alpha   90.00
_cell.angle_beta   90.00
_cell.angle_gamma   90.00
#
_symmetry.space_group_name_H-M   'P 1'
#
loop_
_entity.id
_entity.type
_entity.pdbx_description
1 polymer ?
#
loop_
_entity_poly.entity_id
_entity_poly.type
_entity_poly.pdbx_seq_one_letter_code
_entity_poly.pdbx_strand_id
1 'polypeptide(L)'
;MCNATNGGVVFAVAAGNSGADAAGSIPAAYDDTVITVSATMEGDDWPSWSNWGDDPADWTTNDSAPVAIAAPGVSVLSTWNDGGYNTISGTSMASPHVAGAIALYLASNPQAADYSAFTNARAALLGAAEETSGNFSNTSGNPHDEDFLDAGGL
;
A
#
# COMPACT_ATOMS: atom_id res chain seq x y z
N MET A 1 -12.03 -9.85 8.01
CA MET A 1 -10.65 -9.39 8.27
C MET A 1 -10.51 -8.91 9.71
N CYS A 2 -11.47 -8.14 10.25
CA CYS A 2 -11.47 -7.66 11.64
C CYS A 2 -11.06 -8.70 12.71
N ASN A 3 -11.63 -9.91 12.71
CA ASN A 3 -11.24 -10.94 13.70
C ASN A 3 -9.78 -11.39 13.57
N ALA A 4 -9.25 -11.44 12.34
CA ALA A 4 -7.86 -11.80 12.10
C ALA A 4 -6.93 -10.65 12.49
N THR A 5 -7.27 -9.41 12.13
CA THR A 5 -6.54 -8.20 12.55
C THR A 5 -6.51 -8.06 14.07
N ASN A 6 -7.64 -8.30 14.75
CA ASN A 6 -7.73 -8.34 16.21
C ASN A 6 -6.94 -9.50 16.84
N GLY A 7 -6.53 -10.49 16.06
CA GLY A 7 -5.62 -11.57 16.46
C GLY A 7 -4.17 -11.34 16.03
N GLY A 8 -3.81 -10.13 15.57
CA GLY A 8 -2.45 -9.75 15.20
C GLY A 8 -2.06 -10.01 13.74
N VAL A 9 -3.01 -10.35 12.87
CA VAL A 9 -2.74 -10.54 11.44
C VAL A 9 -2.74 -9.18 10.73
N VAL A 10 -1.67 -8.86 10.02
CA VAL A 10 -1.58 -7.64 9.19
C VAL A 10 -1.83 -8.01 7.73
N PHE A 11 -2.75 -7.29 7.09
CA PHE A 11 -3.10 -7.49 5.68
C PHE A 11 -2.55 -6.33 4.85
N ALA A 12 -1.82 -6.64 3.78
CA ALA A 12 -1.58 -5.70 2.68
C ALA A 12 -2.52 -6.08 1.52
N VAL A 13 -3.28 -5.13 0.99
CA VAL A 13 -4.27 -5.37 -0.06
C VAL A 13 -4.10 -4.40 -1.22
N ALA A 14 -4.53 -4.82 -2.40
CA ALA A 14 -4.50 -3.99 -3.60
C ALA A 14 -5.62 -2.94 -3.55
N ALA A 15 -5.30 -1.68 -3.87
CA ALA A 15 -6.30 -0.61 -3.97
C ALA A 15 -7.32 -0.88 -5.09
N GLY A 16 -6.91 -1.58 -6.15
CA GLY A 16 -7.70 -1.86 -7.35
C GLY A 16 -7.12 -1.18 -8.59
N ASN A 17 -7.60 -1.60 -9.77
CA ASN A 17 -7.03 -1.21 -11.07
C ASN A 17 -8.07 -0.54 -11.98
N SER A 18 -8.95 0.30 -11.42
CA SER A 18 -10.06 0.93 -12.12
C SER A 18 -9.90 2.45 -12.29
N GLY A 19 -8.82 3.05 -11.79
CA GLY A 19 -8.63 4.51 -11.78
C GLY A 19 -9.67 5.23 -10.92
N ALA A 20 -10.18 4.56 -9.89
CA ALA A 20 -11.31 5.01 -9.09
C ALA A 20 -10.93 5.09 -7.60
N ASP A 21 -11.75 5.80 -6.85
CA ASP A 21 -11.66 5.87 -5.40
C ASP A 21 -11.73 4.44 -4.78
N ALA A 22 -10.69 4.11 -4.02
CA ALA A 22 -10.53 2.84 -3.32
C ALA A 22 -11.58 2.66 -2.20
N ALA A 23 -12.21 3.72 -1.70
CA ALA A 23 -13.34 3.66 -0.75
C ALA A 23 -14.54 2.91 -1.35
N GLY A 24 -14.66 2.87 -2.68
CA GLY A 24 -15.67 2.08 -3.40
C GLY A 24 -15.33 0.59 -3.57
N SER A 25 -14.15 0.15 -3.13
CA SER A 25 -13.61 -1.18 -3.43
C SER A 25 -13.39 -2.02 -2.17
N ILE A 26 -13.87 -3.26 -2.16
CA ILE A 26 -13.68 -4.19 -1.03
C ILE A 26 -12.66 -5.26 -1.47
N PRO A 27 -11.60 -5.53 -0.68
CA PRO A 27 -11.37 -5.12 0.72
C PRO A 27 -10.69 -3.76 0.94
N ALA A 28 -10.30 -3.04 -0.11
CA ALA A 28 -9.50 -1.82 -0.02
C ALA A 28 -10.08 -0.72 0.91
N ALA A 29 -11.40 -0.60 1.00
CA ALA A 29 -12.09 0.40 1.81
C ALA A 29 -12.04 0.15 3.33
N TYR A 30 -11.52 -0.99 3.79
CA TYR A 30 -11.45 -1.30 5.23
C TYR A 30 -10.14 -0.82 5.85
N ASP A 31 -9.87 0.48 5.76
CA ASP A 31 -8.62 1.10 6.23
C ASP A 31 -8.36 0.97 7.74
N ASP A 32 -9.37 0.56 8.51
CA ASP A 32 -9.24 0.17 9.93
C ASP A 32 -8.64 -1.22 10.14
N THR A 33 -8.55 -2.06 9.11
CA THR A 33 -8.15 -3.47 9.25
C THR A 33 -7.21 -3.98 8.16
N VAL A 34 -6.99 -3.20 7.09
CA VAL A 34 -6.06 -3.52 6.00
C VAL A 34 -5.16 -2.33 5.67
N ILE A 35 -3.97 -2.61 5.14
CA ILE A 35 -3.06 -1.63 4.55
C ILE A 35 -3.30 -1.69 3.04
N THR A 36 -4.04 -0.72 2.52
CA THR A 36 -4.37 -0.63 1.10
C THR A 36 -3.22 0.01 0.34
N VAL A 37 -2.86 -0.59 -0.80
CA VAL A 37 -1.66 -0.27 -1.55
C VAL A 37 -2.00 0.12 -2.99
N SER A 38 -1.70 1.36 -3.36
CA SER A 38 -1.77 1.84 -4.74
C SER A 38 -0.48 1.50 -5.51
N ALA A 39 -0.52 1.64 -6.83
CA ALA A 39 0.60 1.33 -7.71
C ALA A 39 1.28 2.60 -8.20
N THR A 40 2.61 2.63 -8.19
CA THR A 40 3.40 3.65 -8.89
C THR A 40 4.11 3.06 -10.10
N MET A 41 4.58 3.94 -10.98
CA MET A 41 5.38 3.64 -12.16
C MET A 41 6.70 4.42 -12.16
N GLU A 42 7.61 4.01 -13.04
CA GLU A 42 8.85 4.74 -13.29
C GLU A 42 8.56 6.19 -13.70
N GLY A 43 9.39 7.13 -13.22
CA GLY A 43 9.21 8.57 -13.42
C GLY A 43 8.41 9.25 -12.31
N ASP A 44 8.31 8.61 -11.14
CA ASP A 44 7.68 9.13 -9.94
C ASP A 44 6.23 9.57 -10.23
N ASP A 45 5.41 8.60 -10.67
CA ASP A 45 4.04 8.86 -11.06
C ASP A 45 3.13 7.65 -10.79
N TRP A 46 1.82 7.87 -10.85
CA TRP A 46 0.81 6.82 -10.77
C TRP A 46 0.24 6.51 -12.15
N PRO A 47 0.10 5.22 -12.51
CA PRO A 47 -0.61 4.86 -13.71
C PRO A 47 -2.10 5.21 -13.56
N SER A 48 -2.73 5.68 -14.64
CA SER A 48 -4.12 6.16 -14.63
C SER A 48 -5.18 5.12 -14.20
N TRP A 49 -4.80 3.85 -14.09
CA TRP A 49 -5.66 2.77 -13.64
C TRP A 49 -5.48 2.44 -12.15
N SER A 50 -4.46 2.95 -11.45
CA SER A 50 -4.38 2.72 -10.01
C SER A 50 -5.59 3.34 -9.34
N ASN A 51 -6.27 2.57 -8.50
CA ASN A 51 -7.20 3.18 -7.56
C ASN A 51 -6.41 4.02 -6.54
N TRP A 52 -7.11 5.00 -5.98
CA TRP A 52 -6.55 6.08 -5.19
C TRP A 52 -7.42 6.36 -3.96
N GLY A 53 -6.90 7.15 -3.02
CA GLY A 53 -7.71 7.73 -1.93
C GLY A 53 -7.55 9.25 -1.87
N ASP A 54 -8.60 9.94 -1.41
CA ASP A 54 -8.64 11.40 -1.22
C ASP A 54 -9.34 11.81 0.09
N ASP A 55 -9.56 10.86 1.00
CA ASP A 55 -10.20 11.11 2.30
C ASP A 55 -9.16 11.32 3.42
N PRO A 56 -9.47 12.17 4.43
CA PRO A 56 -8.64 12.29 5.62
C PRO A 56 -8.79 11.07 6.54
N ALA A 57 -7.71 10.68 7.23
CA ALA A 57 -7.78 9.71 8.33
C ALA A 57 -6.76 9.99 9.43
N ASP A 58 -7.05 9.59 10.67
CA ASP A 58 -6.21 9.87 11.85
C ASP A 58 -4.78 9.31 11.77
N TRP A 59 -4.53 8.37 10.86
CA TRP A 59 -3.26 7.66 10.73
C TRP A 59 -2.35 8.24 9.64
N THR A 60 -2.81 9.21 8.85
CA THR A 60 -2.06 9.84 7.76
C THR A 60 -2.16 11.36 7.86
N THR A 61 -1.13 12.06 7.39
CA THR A 61 -1.15 13.51 7.21
C THR A 61 -1.62 13.94 5.82
N ASN A 62 -1.75 12.98 4.91
CA ASN A 62 -2.26 13.18 3.56
C ASN A 62 -3.75 12.80 3.50
N ASP A 63 -4.53 13.51 2.70
CA ASP A 63 -5.88 13.10 2.32
C ASP A 63 -5.75 11.94 1.32
N SER A 64 -5.49 10.74 1.85
CA SER A 64 -5.05 9.55 1.10
C SER A 64 -5.89 8.30 1.43
N ALA A 65 -6.76 8.36 2.44
CA ALA A 65 -7.57 7.23 2.81
C ALA A 65 -8.52 6.82 1.66
N PRO A 66 -8.79 5.51 1.48
CA PRO A 66 -8.30 4.41 2.31
C PRO A 66 -6.90 3.89 1.91
N VAL A 67 -6.25 4.48 0.90
CA VAL A 67 -4.90 4.07 0.48
C VAL A 67 -3.89 4.49 1.54
N ALA A 68 -3.24 3.50 2.15
CA ALA A 68 -2.24 3.78 3.16
C ALA A 68 -0.90 4.17 2.55
N ILE A 69 -0.51 3.54 1.46
CA ILE A 69 0.82 3.75 0.87
C ILE A 69 0.82 3.34 -0.60
N ALA A 70 1.67 3.99 -1.38
CA ALA A 70 1.97 3.65 -2.76
C ALA A 70 3.24 2.79 -2.84
N ALA A 71 3.29 1.86 -3.78
CA ALA A 71 4.47 1.02 -4.02
C ALA A 71 4.64 0.66 -5.50
N PRO A 72 5.83 0.19 -5.93
CA PRO A 72 6.06 -0.16 -7.34
C PRO A 72 5.07 -1.20 -7.85
N GLY A 73 4.27 -0.81 -8.85
CA GLY A 73 3.20 -1.66 -9.39
C GLY A 73 3.19 -1.77 -10.91
N VAL A 74 4.07 -1.06 -11.63
CA VAL A 74 4.17 -1.11 -13.09
C VAL A 74 5.42 -1.85 -13.54
N SER A 75 5.26 -2.74 -14.51
CA SER A 75 6.36 -3.51 -15.11
C SER A 75 7.19 -4.28 -14.08
N VAL A 76 6.52 -4.89 -13.10
CA VAL A 76 7.16 -5.65 -12.03
C VAL A 76 7.44 -7.08 -12.51
N LEU A 77 8.71 -7.47 -12.49
CA LEU A 77 9.15 -8.84 -12.79
C LEU A 77 8.87 -9.75 -11.59
N SER A 78 8.15 -10.84 -11.79
CA SER A 78 7.86 -11.83 -10.74
C SER A 78 7.90 -13.27 -11.25
N THR A 79 8.00 -14.22 -10.33
CA THR A 79 7.87 -15.66 -10.65
C THR A 79 6.45 -15.98 -11.10
N TRP A 80 6.31 -16.95 -11.99
CA TRP A 80 5.02 -17.31 -12.57
C TRP A 80 4.59 -18.75 -12.25
N ASN A 81 3.28 -19.01 -12.24
CA ASN A 81 2.67 -20.27 -11.81
C ASN A 81 3.06 -21.49 -12.66
N ASP A 82 3.43 -21.27 -13.93
CA ASP A 82 3.90 -22.32 -14.85
C ASP A 82 5.45 -22.40 -14.92
N GLY A 83 6.13 -21.79 -13.95
CA GLY A 83 7.57 -21.62 -13.93
C GLY A 83 8.04 -20.38 -14.71
N GLY A 84 9.32 -20.05 -14.54
CA GLY A 84 9.91 -18.86 -15.16
C GLY A 84 9.46 -17.55 -14.52
N TYR A 85 9.54 -16.49 -15.31
CA TYR A 85 9.24 -15.13 -14.88
C TYR A 85 8.28 -14.44 -15.84
N ASN A 86 7.48 -13.53 -15.31
CA ASN A 86 6.59 -12.68 -16.07
C ASN A 86 6.68 -11.25 -15.55
N THR A 87 6.56 -10.28 -16.45
CA THR A 87 6.54 -8.85 -16.11
C THR A 87 5.14 -8.33 -16.34
N ILE A 88 4.46 -7.96 -15.26
CA ILE A 88 3.08 -7.47 -15.31
C ILE A 88 2.91 -6.23 -14.42
N SER A 89 1.76 -5.58 -14.59
CA SER A 89 1.41 -4.37 -13.86
C SER A 89 0.10 -4.54 -13.12
N GLY A 90 0.00 -3.91 -11.95
CA GLY A 90 -1.21 -3.85 -11.14
C GLY A 90 -0.91 -3.45 -9.71
N THR A 91 -1.92 -2.97 -9.00
CA THR A 91 -1.86 -2.83 -7.53
C THR A 91 -1.61 -4.17 -6.84
N SER A 92 -1.99 -5.30 -7.47
CA SER A 92 -1.61 -6.65 -7.04
C SER A 92 -0.10 -6.92 -7.07
N MET A 93 0.69 -6.16 -7.84
CA MET A 93 2.15 -6.23 -7.86
C MET A 93 2.76 -5.26 -6.85
N ALA A 94 2.06 -4.17 -6.53
CA ALA A 94 2.46 -3.23 -5.48
C ALA A 94 2.28 -3.82 -4.07
N SER A 95 1.11 -4.40 -3.76
CA SER A 95 0.80 -4.98 -2.45
C SER A 95 1.85 -5.95 -1.88
N PRO A 96 2.45 -6.89 -2.65
CA PRO A 96 3.47 -7.78 -2.11
C PRO A 96 4.78 -7.08 -1.73
N HIS A 97 5.12 -5.93 -2.31
CA HIS A 97 6.27 -5.13 -1.85
C HIS A 97 6.04 -4.65 -0.41
N VAL A 98 4.86 -4.09 -0.14
CA VAL A 98 4.45 -3.63 1.20
C VAL A 98 4.33 -4.80 2.17
N ALA A 99 3.77 -5.93 1.74
CA ALA A 99 3.71 -7.14 2.57
C ALA A 99 5.12 -7.62 2.99
N GLY A 100 6.09 -7.58 2.07
CA GLY A 100 7.48 -7.90 2.36
C GLY A 100 8.13 -6.93 3.35
N ALA A 101 7.89 -5.63 3.19
CA ALA A 101 8.38 -4.59 4.10
C ALA A 101 7.81 -4.75 5.52
N ILE A 102 6.50 -4.99 5.65
CA ILE A 102 5.85 -5.30 6.93
C ILE A 102 6.44 -6.58 7.55
N ALA A 103 6.69 -7.61 6.74
CA ALA A 103 7.29 -8.86 7.24
C ALA A 103 8.71 -8.62 7.78
N LEU A 104 9.50 -7.77 7.14
CA LEU A 104 10.83 -7.37 7.62
C LEU A 104 10.73 -6.63 8.97
N TYR A 105 9.81 -5.66 9.07
CA TYR A 105 9.55 -4.94 10.31
C TYR A 105 9.15 -5.90 11.46
N LEU A 106 8.20 -6.80 11.22
CA LEU A 106 7.70 -7.75 12.22
C LEU A 106 8.75 -8.78 12.64
N ALA A 107 9.68 -9.13 11.75
CA ALA A 107 10.79 -10.04 12.08
C ALA A 107 11.76 -9.42 13.11
N SER A 108 11.99 -8.11 13.03
CA SER A 108 12.86 -7.36 13.94
C SER A 108 12.11 -6.80 15.16
N ASN A 109 10.79 -6.63 15.05
CA ASN A 109 9.94 -6.03 16.08
C ASN A 109 8.75 -6.96 16.41
N PRO A 110 8.96 -8.03 17.21
CA PRO A 110 7.89 -8.94 17.58
C PRO A 110 6.71 -8.21 18.24
N GLN A 111 5.51 -8.44 17.74
CA GLN A 111 4.27 -7.81 18.22
C GLN A 111 3.42 -8.77 19.05
N ALA A 112 2.53 -8.22 19.87
CA ALA A 112 1.46 -9.01 20.48
C ALA A 112 0.49 -9.53 19.40
N ALA A 113 -0.14 -10.67 19.66
CA ALA A 113 -1.16 -11.24 18.77
C ALA A 113 -2.51 -10.54 18.98
N ASP A 114 -2.52 -9.22 18.80
CA ASP A 114 -3.70 -8.37 18.94
C ASP A 114 -3.68 -7.22 17.91
N TYR A 115 -4.70 -6.37 17.94
CA TYR A 115 -4.86 -5.24 17.02
C TYR A 115 -3.65 -4.28 16.98
N SER A 116 -2.83 -4.23 18.03
CA SER A 116 -1.63 -3.37 18.05
C SER A 116 -0.60 -3.76 17.00
N ALA A 117 -0.53 -5.04 16.59
CA ALA A 117 0.36 -5.47 15.52
C ALA A 117 0.06 -4.74 14.20
N PHE A 118 -1.23 -4.55 13.89
CA PHE A 118 -1.67 -3.82 12.71
C PHE A 118 -1.34 -2.34 12.81
N THR A 119 -1.71 -1.68 13.92
CA THR A 119 -1.47 -0.24 14.06
C THR A 119 0.00 0.11 14.13
N ASN A 120 0.81 -0.73 14.79
CA ASN A 120 2.26 -0.52 14.90
C ASN A 120 2.95 -0.76 13.55
N ALA A 121 2.56 -1.80 12.81
CA ALA A 121 3.09 -2.04 11.47
C ALA A 121 2.74 -0.90 10.50
N ARG A 122 1.49 -0.41 10.51
CA ARG A 122 1.10 0.75 9.69
C ARG A 122 1.88 2.00 10.08
N ALA A 123 1.98 2.30 11.38
CA ALA A 123 2.71 3.47 11.85
C ALA A 123 4.21 3.41 11.50
N ALA A 124 4.84 2.24 11.60
CA ALA A 124 6.23 2.06 11.20
C ALA A 124 6.42 2.25 9.69
N LEU A 125 5.49 1.70 8.90
CA LEU A 125 5.49 1.84 7.44
C LEU A 125 5.41 3.31 7.02
N LEU A 126 4.46 4.07 7.58
CA LEU A 126 4.26 5.48 7.26
C LEU A 126 5.39 6.36 7.82
N GLY A 127 5.88 6.06 9.03
CA GLY A 127 6.99 6.81 9.62
C GLY A 127 8.33 6.64 8.88
N ALA A 128 8.46 5.59 8.07
CA ALA A 128 9.61 5.35 7.21
C ALA A 128 9.39 5.81 5.76
N ALA A 129 8.15 6.14 5.37
CA ALA A 129 7.79 6.38 3.98
C ALA A 129 8.39 7.68 3.42
N GLU A 130 8.52 7.73 2.10
CA GLU A 130 8.91 8.93 1.37
C GLU A 130 7.67 9.75 1.01
N GLU A 131 7.70 11.04 1.35
CA GLU A 131 6.70 12.01 0.95
C GLU A 131 6.73 12.21 -0.57
N THR A 132 5.59 12.00 -1.22
CA THR A 132 5.47 12.18 -2.67
C THR A 132 5.18 13.62 -3.06
N SER A 133 4.69 14.44 -2.12
CA SER A 133 4.31 15.82 -2.37
C SER A 133 5.49 16.64 -2.93
N GLY A 134 5.34 17.08 -4.19
CA GLY A 134 6.36 17.84 -4.91
C GLY A 134 7.51 17.03 -5.53
N ASN A 135 7.56 15.72 -5.29
CA ASN A 135 8.53 14.80 -5.91
C ASN A 135 7.88 13.97 -7.03
N PHE A 136 6.63 13.58 -6.86
CA PHE A 136 5.89 12.82 -7.87
C PHE A 136 5.14 13.76 -8.82
N SER A 137 5.11 13.40 -10.10
CA SER A 137 4.46 14.15 -11.17
C SER A 137 2.94 14.15 -11.04
N ASN A 138 2.39 13.05 -10.48
CA ASN A 138 0.98 12.87 -10.20
C ASN A 138 0.07 13.21 -11.40
N THR A 139 0.38 12.61 -12.56
CA THR A 139 -0.33 12.87 -13.82
C THR A 139 -1.51 11.94 -14.05
N SER A 140 -1.83 11.12 -13.04
CA SER A 140 -3.05 10.32 -13.01
C SER A 140 -4.27 11.23 -13.21
N GLY A 141 -5.35 10.71 -13.80
CA GLY A 141 -6.56 11.49 -14.07
C GLY A 141 -7.23 12.07 -12.83
N ASN A 142 -6.83 11.62 -11.63
CA ASN A 142 -7.27 12.12 -10.34
C ASN A 142 -6.03 12.31 -9.46
N PRO A 143 -5.39 13.49 -9.46
CA PRO A 143 -4.21 13.70 -8.64
C PRO A 143 -4.50 13.54 -7.14
N HIS A 144 -3.72 12.72 -6.47
CA HIS A 144 -3.81 12.40 -5.03
C HIS A 144 -2.41 12.34 -4.40
N ASP A 145 -2.26 12.75 -3.13
CA ASP A 145 -0.99 12.61 -2.42
C ASP A 145 -1.02 11.35 -1.56
N GLU A 146 -0.15 10.39 -1.83
CA GLU A 146 -0.06 9.13 -1.11
C GLU A 146 1.42 8.85 -0.82
N ASP A 147 1.78 8.57 0.42
CA ASP A 147 3.18 8.28 0.78
C ASP A 147 3.72 7.10 -0.02
N PHE A 148 5.03 7.11 -0.32
CA PHE A 148 5.69 6.06 -1.10
C PHE A 148 6.53 5.13 -0.21
N LEU A 149 6.47 3.84 -0.50
CA LEU A 149 7.20 2.81 0.23
C LEU A 149 8.72 3.01 0.19
N ASP A 150 9.32 3.32 1.35
CA ASP A 150 10.75 3.18 1.60
C ASP A 150 11.00 2.07 2.64
N ALA A 151 11.42 0.90 2.15
CA ALA A 151 11.76 -0.24 3.01
C ALA A 151 13.13 -0.10 3.71
N GLY A 152 13.96 0.87 3.31
CA GLY A 152 15.27 1.12 3.92
C GLY A 152 15.20 1.77 5.30
N GLY A 153 14.07 2.40 5.63
CA GLY A 153 13.82 3.05 6.93
C GLY A 153 13.21 2.13 8.00
N LEU A 154 12.90 0.87 7.70
CA LEU A 154 12.18 -0.07 8.57
C LEU A 154 13.05 -0.95 9.49
#